data_AF-A0AAV4I690-F1
#
_entry.id   AF-A0AAV4I690-F1
#
_cell.length_a   1.000
_cell.length_b   1.000
_cell.length_c   1.000
_cell.angle_alpha   90.00
_cell.angle_beta   90.00
_cell.angle_gamma   90.00
#
_symmetry.space_group_name_H-M   'P 1'
#
loop_
_entity.id
_entity.type
_entity.pdbx_description
1 polymer ?
#
loop_
_entity_poly.entity_id
_entity_poly.type
_entity_poly.pdbx_seq_one_letter_code
_entity_poly.pdbx_strand_id
1 'polypeptide(L)' 'MRFVSRKRRPYGTERRDLTLAIRILLRQWQRLNTSPEGQLWEQLVLPQGLIPMAMRLAHDHAGHQGPERTFELLRRRCY' A
#
# COMPACT_ATOMS: atom_id res chain seq x y z
N MET A 1 0.79 11.70 5.73
CA MET A 1 -0.63 12.02 5.99
C MET A 1 -0.91 12.00 7.50
N ARG A 2 -1.17 13.16 8.14
CA ARG A 2 -1.32 13.30 9.60
C ARG A 2 -2.34 12.33 10.24
N PHE A 3 -3.42 12.00 9.55
CA PHE A 3 -4.48 11.11 10.07
C PHE A 3 -4.12 9.63 10.00
N VAL A 4 -3.56 9.18 8.87
CA VAL A 4 -3.13 7.80 8.67
C VAL A 4 -1.98 7.46 9.62
N SER A 5 -1.01 8.38 9.76
CA SER A 5 0.11 8.22 10.72
C SER A 5 -0.36 8.14 12.18
N ARG A 6 -1.49 8.75 12.53
CA ARG A 6 -2.09 8.70 13.88
C ARG A 6 -3.09 7.56 14.06
N LYS A 7 -3.26 6.68 13.06
CA LYS A 7 -4.29 5.63 13.01
C LYS A 7 -5.71 6.12 13.38
N ARG A 8 -6.02 7.39 13.10
CA ARG A 8 -7.28 8.02 13.51
C ARG A 8 -7.98 8.63 12.31
N ARG A 9 -9.24 8.24 12.09
CA ARG A 9 -10.06 8.82 11.04
C ARG A 9 -10.41 10.28 11.38
N PRO A 10 -10.31 11.22 10.42
CA PRO A 10 -10.70 12.61 10.66
C PRO A 10 -12.22 12.74 10.85
N TYR A 11 -12.61 13.58 11.82
CA TYR A 11 -13.99 13.94 12.11
C TYR A 11 -14.56 14.95 11.09
N GLY A 12 -15.88 15.15 11.10
CA GLY A 12 -16.59 15.96 10.11
C GLY A 12 -16.12 17.42 10.00
N THR A 13 -15.65 18.01 11.09
CA THR A 13 -15.03 19.34 11.14
C THR A 13 -13.65 19.33 10.50
N GLU A 14 -12.79 18.39 10.89
CA GLU A 14 -11.43 18.24 10.36
C GLU A 14 -11.39 17.88 8.86
N ARG A 15 -12.47 17.31 8.31
CA ARG A 15 -12.59 17.03 6.87
C ARG A 15 -12.81 18.30 6.04
N ARG A 16 -13.39 19.36 6.62
CA ARG A 16 -13.70 20.60 5.88
C ARG A 16 -12.43 21.33 5.47
N ASP A 17 -11.38 21.27 6.28
CA ASP A 17 -10.10 21.92 5.99
C ASP A 17 -9.21 21.10 5.03
N LEU A 18 -9.67 19.93 4.58
CA LEU A 18 -8.90 19.07 3.68
C LEU A 18 -9.26 19.33 2.22
N THR A 19 -8.22 19.32 1.38
CA THR A 19 -8.36 19.39 -0.07
C THR A 19 -9.18 18.22 -0.61
N LEU A 20 -9.80 18.40 -1.77
CA LEU A 20 -10.62 17.38 -2.42
C LEU A 20 -9.84 16.06 -2.62
N ALA A 21 -8.58 16.14 -3.05
CA ALA A 21 -7.70 14.99 -3.22
C ALA A 21 -7.53 14.19 -1.92
N ILE A 22 -7.32 14.87 -0.79
CA ILE A 22 -7.20 14.22 0.52
C ILE A 22 -8.53 13.58 0.94
N ARG A 23 -9.67 14.23 0.68
CA ARG A 23 -11.00 13.66 0.99
C ARG A 23 -11.29 12.39 0.17
N ILE A 24 -10.89 12.36 -1.11
CA ILE A 24 -11.00 11.18 -1.98
C ILE A 24 -10.15 10.04 -1.42
N LEU A 25 -8.89 10.30 -1.05
CA LEU A 25 -8.02 9.31 -0.43
C LEU A 25 -8.58 8.77 0.89
N LEU A 26 -9.15 9.64 1.73
CA LEU A 26 -9.78 9.24 3.01
C LEU A 26 -11.04 8.37 2.85
N ARG A 27 -11.68 8.36 1.67
CA ARG A 27 -12.75 7.39 1.38
C ARG A 27 -12.21 5.98 1.26
N GLN A 28 -10.95 5.83 0.85
CA GLN A 28 -10.26 4.54 0.71
C GLN A 28 -9.50 4.14 1.98
N TRP A 29 -10.00 4.51 3.16
CA TRP A 29 -9.32 4.34 4.45
C TRP A 29 -8.75 2.93 4.69
N GLN A 30 -9.48 1.88 4.28
CA GLN A 30 -9.04 0.48 4.42
C GLN A 30 -7.80 0.11 3.58
N ARG A 31 -7.50 0.92 2.55
CA ARG A 31 -6.35 0.73 1.65
C ARG A 31 -5.16 1.58 2.05
N LEU A 32 -5.34 2.54 2.97
CA LEU A 32 -4.28 3.43 3.43
C LEU A 32 -3.40 2.70 4.46
N ASN A 33 -2.37 2.01 4.00
CA ASN A 33 -1.31 1.50 4.86
C ASN A 33 -0.19 2.54 4.95
N THR A 34 -0.01 3.13 6.13
CA THR A 34 1.28 3.70 6.49
C THR A 34 2.21 2.54 6.81
N SER A 35 3.28 2.36 6.03
CA SER A 35 4.40 1.52 6.44
C SER A 35 4.85 1.93 7.85
N PRO A 36 5.30 1.00 8.71
CA PRO A 36 5.87 1.32 10.03
C PRO A 36 6.96 2.41 9.99
N GLU A 37 7.57 2.64 8.83
CA GLU A 37 8.62 3.63 8.59
C GLU A 37 8.09 5.02 8.18
N GLY A 38 6.77 5.22 8.09
CA GLY A 38 6.17 6.53 7.77
C GLY A 38 6.35 6.99 6.32
N GLN A 39 7.08 6.25 5.50
CA GLN A 39 7.30 6.54 4.09
C GLN A 39 6.08 6.08 3.26
N LEU A 40 5.54 6.98 2.44
CA LEU A 40 4.59 6.61 1.39
C LEU A 40 5.41 5.85 0.34
N TRP A 41 5.18 4.55 0.22
CA TRP A 41 5.70 3.80 -0.91
C TRP A 41 4.74 4.03 -2.07
N GLU A 42 5.23 4.58 -3.17
CA GLU A 42 4.51 4.53 -4.44
C GLU A 42 4.48 3.05 -4.89
N GLN A 43 3.49 2.31 -4.40
CA GLN A 43 3.33 0.92 -4.74
C GLN A 43 2.70 0.81 -6.13
N LEU A 44 3.31 0.00 -6.98
CA LEU A 44 2.77 -0.28 -8.32
C LEU A 44 1.49 -1.10 -8.19
N VAL A 45 0.42 -0.68 -8.85
CA VAL A 45 -0.80 -1.50 -8.92
C VAL A 45 -0.52 -2.70 -9.80
N LEU A 46 -0.61 -3.90 -9.23
CA LEU A 46 -0.38 -5.13 -9.97
C LEU A 46 -1.72 -5.69 -10.48
N PRO A 47 -1.95 -5.77 -11.81
CA PRO A 47 -3.15 -6.37 -12.35
C PRO A 47 -3.30 -7.82 -11.86
N GLN A 48 -4.52 -8.21 -11.50
CA GLN A 48 -4.78 -9.52 -10.89
C GLN A 48 -4.30 -10.70 -11.75
N GLY A 49 -4.41 -10.58 -13.08
CA GLY A 49 -3.91 -11.59 -14.03
C GLY A 49 -2.38 -11.71 -14.09
N LEU A 50 -1.65 -10.70 -13.64
CA LEU A 50 -0.18 -10.68 -13.64
C LEU A 50 0.43 -11.14 -12.31
N ILE A 51 -0.38 -11.30 -11.25
CA ILE A 51 0.07 -11.79 -9.94
C ILE A 51 0.85 -13.11 -10.05
N PRO A 52 0.37 -14.15 -10.77
CA PRO A 52 1.07 -15.43 -10.85
C PRO A 52 2.43 -15.31 -11.55
N MET A 53 2.53 -14.43 -12.55
CA MET A 53 3.76 -14.20 -13.30
C MET A 53 4.77 -13.41 -12.47
N ALA A 54 4.32 -12.35 -11.80
CA ALA A 54 5.15 -11.54 -10.91
C ALA A 54 5.70 -12.37 -9.75
N MET A 55 4.88 -13.23 -9.14
CA MET A 55 5.32 -14.18 -8.10
C MET A 55 6.41 -15.12 -8.61
N ARG A 56 6.23 -15.71 -9.80
CA ARG A 56 7.24 -16.60 -10.41
C ARG A 56 8.55 -15.87 -10.66
N LEU A 57 8.51 -14.73 -11.35
CA LEU A 57 9.70 -13.94 -11.67
C LEU A 57 10.42 -13.47 -10.40
N ALA A 58 9.67 -13.04 -9.38
CA ALA A 58 10.25 -12.63 -8.11
C ALA A 58 10.89 -13.80 -7.36
N HIS A 59 10.28 -14.99 -7.41
CA HIS A 59 10.85 -16.22 -6.84
C HIS A 59 12.16 -16.62 -7.54
N ASP A 60 12.13 -16.64 -8.87
CA ASP A 60 13.27 -17.05 -9.71
C ASP A 60 14.44 -16.08 -9.58
N HIS A 61 14.19 -14.77 -9.54
CA HIS A 61 15.23 -13.74 -9.38
C HIS A 61 15.73 -13.56 -7.94
N ALA A 62 14.93 -13.88 -6.92
CA ALA A 62 15.32 -13.74 -5.51
C ALA A 62 16.17 -14.92 -4.99
N GLY A 63 16.58 -15.84 -5.86
CA GLY A 63 17.40 -17.00 -5.50
C GLY A 63 16.60 -18.16 -4.90
N HIS A 64 15.38 -18.39 -5.41
CA HIS A 64 14.46 -19.42 -4.92
C HIS A 64 14.14 -19.31 -3.42
N GLN A 65 14.12 -18.09 -2.89
CA GLN A 65 13.64 -17.87 -1.52
C GLN A 65 12.18 -18.35 -1.43
N GLY A 66 11.86 -19.06 -0.34
CA GLY A 66 10.55 -19.66 -0.13
C GLY A 66 9.37 -18.67 -0.37
N PRO A 67 8.19 -19.20 -0.69
CA PRO A 67 7.06 -18.42 -1.20
C PRO A 67 6.62 -17.28 -0.26
N GLU A 68 6.79 -17.41 1.07
CA GLU A 68 6.45 -16.33 2.00
C GLU A 68 7.35 -15.10 1.81
N ARG A 69 8.65 -15.31 1.55
CA ARG A 69 9.63 -14.24 1.36
C ARG A 69 9.44 -13.54 0.01
N THR A 70 9.13 -14.31 -1.04
CA THR A 70 8.76 -13.77 -2.35
C THR A 70 7.49 -12.90 -2.24
N PHE A 71 6.50 -13.37 -1.49
CA PHE A 71 5.27 -12.61 -1.25
C PHE A 71 5.53 -11.31 -0.49
N GLU A 72 6.34 -11.34 0.57
CA GLU A 72 6.70 -10.11 1.30
C GLU A 72 7.42 -9.09 0.40
N LEU A 73 8.33 -9.54 -0.47
CA LEU A 73 9.02 -8.67 -1.43
C LEU A 73 8.06 -7.99 -2.40
N LEU A 74 7.11 -8.75 -2.95
CA LEU A 74 6.10 -8.19 -3.84
C LEU A 74 5.14 -7.25 -3.09
N ARG A 75 4.68 -7.63 -1.89
CA ARG A 75 3.78 -6.80 -1.08
C ARG A 75 4.39 -5.47 -0.65
N ARG A 76 5.72 -5.38 -0.53
CA ARG A 76 6.43 -4.12 -0.25
C ARG A 76 6.42 -3.18 -1.45
N ARG A 77 6.49 -3.72 -2.68
CA ARG A 77 6.67 -2.95 -3.92
C ARG A 77 5.39 -2.76 -4.74
N CYS A 78 4.41 -3.64 -4.57
CA CYS A 78 3.18 -3.68 -5.34
C CYS A 78 1.95 -3.71 -4.43
N TYR A 79 0.84 -3.17 -4.94
CA TYR A 79 -0.50 -3.20 -4.34
C TYR A 79 -1.42 -4.12 -5.12
#